data_AF-A0ABD2LGW0-F1
#
_entry.id   AF-A0ABD2LGW0-F1
#
_cell.length_a   1.000
_cell.length_b   1.000
_cell.length_c   1.000
_cell.angle_alpha   90.00
_cell.angle_beta   90.00
_cell.angle_gamma   90.00
#
_symmetry.space_group_name_H-M   'P 1'
#
loop_
_entity.id
_entity.type
_entity.pdbx_description
1 polymer ?
#
loop_
_entity_poly.entity_id
_entity_poly.type
_entity_poly.pdbx_seq_one_letter_code
_entity_poly.pdbx_strand_id
1 'polypeptide(L)'
;MSSYTYSAAGSSARADSKKDILGNLKRAFSAWPDKLECHVRDHLRKVYSTLALTMLSAILGIVVNAVMDFSSLLPVFSLLELGLLLALMVTNLSPQNENKRLGFMYAFAFLFGCEVGPLIEYVGIDDPTIVFNAIFVTMLVFGSFTMSALYADSTKYLHLGGP
;
A
#
# COMPACT_ATOMS: atom_id res chain seq x y z
N MET A 1 -56.11 -23.25 4.86
CA MET A 1 -55.24 -24.15 4.08
C MET A 1 -54.58 -23.44 2.88
N SER A 2 -54.21 -22.15 3.00
CA SER A 2 -53.70 -21.35 1.86
C SER A 2 -52.44 -20.52 2.20
N SER A 3 -51.76 -20.83 3.30
CA SER A 3 -50.65 -20.01 3.81
C SER A 3 -49.25 -20.59 3.56
N TYR A 4 -49.14 -21.85 3.09
CA TYR A 4 -47.85 -22.54 2.94
C TYR A 4 -47.22 -22.40 1.54
N THR A 5 -47.97 -21.97 0.52
CA THR A 5 -47.47 -21.91 -0.86
C THR A 5 -46.62 -20.68 -1.17
N TYR A 6 -46.76 -19.58 -0.41
CA TYR A 6 -45.96 -18.36 -0.60
C TYR A 6 -44.56 -18.41 0.02
N SER A 7 -44.36 -19.23 1.06
CA SER A 7 -43.07 -19.31 1.77
C SER A 7 -42.03 -20.13 0.99
N ALA A 8 -42.45 -21.16 0.25
CA ALA A 8 -41.54 -22.00 -0.55
C ALA A 8 -41.12 -21.34 -1.89
N ALA A 9 -42.03 -20.61 -2.55
CA ALA A 9 -41.73 -19.93 -3.82
C ALA A 9 -40.80 -18.72 -3.66
N GLY A 10 -40.96 -17.94 -2.58
CA GLY A 10 -40.07 -16.82 -2.25
C GLY A 10 -38.66 -17.25 -1.85
N SER A 11 -38.50 -18.44 -1.28
CA SER A 11 -37.18 -19.00 -0.91
C SER A 11 -36.45 -19.59 -2.12
N SER A 12 -37.17 -20.20 -3.07
CA SER A 12 -36.58 -20.78 -4.30
C SER A 12 -36.11 -19.70 -5.28
N ALA A 13 -36.91 -18.63 -5.49
CA ALA A 13 -36.53 -17.51 -6.36
C ALA A 13 -35.35 -16.69 -5.83
N ARG A 14 -35.24 -16.53 -4.50
CA ARG A 14 -34.11 -15.84 -3.84
C ARG A 14 -32.83 -16.68 -3.87
N ALA A 15 -32.95 -18.02 -3.84
CA ALA A 15 -31.82 -18.93 -3.97
C ALA A 15 -31.29 -19.02 -5.41
N ASP A 16 -32.16 -18.93 -6.42
CA ASP A 16 -31.77 -18.93 -7.84
C ASP A 16 -31.04 -17.64 -8.21
N SER A 17 -31.63 -16.48 -7.85
CA SER A 17 -30.99 -15.18 -8.06
C SER A 17 -29.61 -15.07 -7.40
N LYS A 18 -29.44 -15.60 -6.17
CA LYS A 18 -28.13 -15.61 -5.51
C LYS A 18 -27.12 -16.52 -6.23
N LYS A 19 -27.56 -17.65 -6.79
CA LYS A 19 -26.72 -18.56 -7.59
C LYS A 19 -26.33 -17.94 -8.94
N ASP A 20 -27.23 -17.19 -9.57
CA ASP A 20 -26.96 -16.46 -10.81
C ASP A 20 -25.98 -15.31 -10.60
N ILE A 21 -26.15 -14.53 -9.52
CA ILE A 21 -25.23 -13.45 -9.15
C ILE A 21 -23.85 -14.02 -8.83
N LEU A 22 -23.79 -15.11 -8.05
CA LEU A 22 -22.54 -15.80 -7.75
C LEU A 22 -21.91 -16.44 -8.98
N GLY A 23 -22.72 -16.94 -9.92
CA GLY A 23 -22.28 -17.51 -11.19
C GLY A 23 -21.70 -16.46 -12.14
N ASN A 24 -22.36 -15.31 -12.27
CA ASN A 24 -21.85 -14.17 -13.04
C ASN A 24 -20.60 -13.56 -12.40
N LEU A 25 -20.53 -13.49 -11.07
CA LEU A 25 -19.33 -13.06 -10.35
C LEU A 25 -18.16 -14.03 -10.55
N LYS A 26 -18.41 -15.34 -10.50
CA LYS A 26 -17.41 -16.36 -10.81
C LYS A 26 -16.94 -16.27 -12.26
N ARG A 27 -17.86 -16.06 -13.20
CA ARG A 27 -17.56 -15.90 -14.63
C ARG A 27 -16.73 -14.64 -14.91
N ALA A 28 -17.09 -13.52 -14.27
CA ALA A 28 -16.29 -12.31 -14.29
C ALA A 28 -14.90 -12.62 -13.73
N PHE A 29 -14.80 -13.15 -12.51
CA PHE A 29 -13.53 -13.50 -11.88
C PHE A 29 -12.66 -14.48 -12.70
N SER A 30 -13.28 -15.43 -13.42
CA SER A 30 -12.57 -16.38 -14.29
C SER A 30 -12.21 -15.82 -15.68
N ALA A 31 -12.85 -14.75 -16.13
CA ALA A 31 -12.56 -14.10 -17.42
C ALA A 31 -11.40 -13.09 -17.35
N TRP A 32 -10.95 -12.76 -16.14
CA TRP A 32 -9.92 -11.75 -15.88
C TRP A 32 -8.44 -12.18 -16.10
N PRO A 33 -8.05 -13.46 -16.26
CA PRO A 33 -6.63 -13.79 -16.48
C PRO A 33 -6.11 -13.55 -17.90
N ASP A 34 -6.99 -13.45 -18.92
CA ASP A 34 -6.57 -13.60 -20.33
C ASP A 34 -6.26 -12.30 -21.09
N LYS A 35 -6.25 -11.14 -20.42
CA LYS A 35 -5.85 -9.86 -21.03
C LYS A 35 -4.87 -9.07 -20.16
N LEU A 36 -3.77 -9.72 -19.81
CA LEU A 36 -2.66 -9.09 -19.10
C LEU A 36 -1.68 -8.41 -20.08
N GLU A 37 -1.74 -7.09 -20.20
CA GLU A 37 -0.56 -6.33 -20.68
C GLU A 37 0.51 -6.33 -19.58
N CYS A 38 1.64 -7.02 -19.82
CA CYS A 38 2.65 -7.30 -18.80
C CYS A 38 3.45 -6.06 -18.33
N HIS A 39 3.72 -5.09 -19.22
CA HIS A 39 4.78 -4.11 -18.97
C HIS A 39 4.43 -3.03 -17.94
N VAL A 40 3.22 -2.47 -17.99
CA VAL A 40 2.78 -1.42 -17.04
C VAL A 40 2.48 -2.01 -15.67
N ARG A 41 1.93 -3.23 -15.64
CA ARG A 41 1.67 -3.97 -14.40
C ARG A 41 2.97 -4.27 -13.67
N ASP A 42 4.04 -4.63 -14.39
CA ASP A 42 5.36 -4.85 -13.79
C ASP A 42 5.97 -3.56 -13.23
N HIS A 43 5.80 -2.42 -13.91
CA HIS A 43 6.31 -1.14 -13.39
C HIS A 43 5.55 -0.70 -12.13
N LEU A 44 4.22 -0.71 -12.15
CA LEU A 44 3.41 -0.38 -10.98
C LEU A 44 3.69 -1.35 -9.83
N ARG A 45 3.77 -2.66 -10.10
CA ARG A 45 4.08 -3.66 -9.08
C ARG A 45 5.41 -3.36 -8.38
N LYS A 46 6.44 -2.96 -9.12
CA LYS A 46 7.72 -2.54 -8.55
C LYS A 46 7.54 -1.34 -7.61
N VAL A 47 6.86 -0.28 -8.05
CA VAL A 47 6.64 0.94 -7.25
C VAL A 47 5.79 0.69 -5.99
N TYR A 48 4.69 -0.05 -6.08
CA TYR A 48 3.87 -0.35 -4.91
C TYR A 48 4.61 -1.26 -3.92
N SER A 49 5.40 -2.22 -4.43
CA SER A 49 6.22 -3.08 -3.57
C SER A 49 7.30 -2.29 -2.83
N THR A 50 7.95 -1.34 -3.50
CA THR A 50 8.98 -0.51 -2.87
C THR A 50 8.35 0.43 -1.87
N LEU A 51 7.21 1.03 -2.19
CA LEU A 51 6.47 1.89 -1.26
C LEU A 51 6.04 1.13 0.01
N ALA A 52 5.49 -0.07 -0.14
CA ALA A 52 5.12 -0.92 0.99
C ALA A 52 6.34 -1.30 1.85
N LEU A 53 7.45 -1.66 1.21
CA LEU A 53 8.71 -1.96 1.91
C LEU A 53 9.30 -0.73 2.62
N THR A 54 9.20 0.47 2.04
CA THR A 54 9.62 1.71 2.70
C THR A 54 8.77 2.01 3.92
N MET A 55 7.46 1.78 3.83
CA MET A 55 6.54 1.99 4.94
C MET A 55 6.82 0.99 6.09
N LEU A 56 7.09 -0.27 5.77
CA LEU A 56 7.52 -1.26 6.76
C LEU A 56 8.86 -0.87 7.40
N SER A 57 9.84 -0.41 6.61
CA SER A 57 11.12 0.09 7.11
C SER A 57 10.93 1.25 8.09
N ALA A 58 10.07 2.21 7.76
CA ALA A 58 9.76 3.34 8.63
C ALA A 58 9.07 2.91 9.93
N ILE A 59 8.10 1.98 9.86
CA ILE A 59 7.45 1.43 11.06
C ILE A 59 8.47 0.72 11.96
N LEU A 60 9.39 -0.05 11.37
CA LEU A 60 10.47 -0.67 12.14
C LEU A 60 11.35 0.38 12.83
N GLY A 61 11.64 1.51 12.19
CA GLY A 61 12.34 2.64 12.80
C GLY A 61 11.61 3.21 14.02
N ILE A 62 10.30 3.45 13.89
CA ILE A 62 9.44 3.93 15.00
C ILE A 62 9.47 2.94 16.18
N VAL A 63 9.32 1.64 15.91
CA VAL A 63 9.33 0.59 16.95
C VAL A 63 10.70 0.48 17.63
N VAL A 64 11.79 0.54 16.85
CA VAL A 64 13.16 0.52 17.38
C VAL A 64 13.42 1.75 18.25
N ASN A 65 12.91 2.91 17.84
CA ASN A 65 12.99 4.12 18.65
C ASN A 65 12.25 4.00 19.98
N ALA A 66 11.05 3.42 19.98
CA ALA A 66 10.25 3.21 21.19
C ALA A 66 10.92 2.31 22.25
N VAL A 67 11.90 1.48 21.87
CA VAL A 67 12.62 0.59 22.81
C VAL A 67 13.92 1.21 23.32
N MET A 68 14.53 2.11 22.54
CA MET A 68 15.93 2.54 22.74
C MET A 68 16.08 4.02 23.14
N ASP A 69 14.98 4.79 23.22
CA ASP A 69 14.97 6.20 23.63
C ASP A 69 16.08 7.04 22.94
N PHE A 70 15.99 7.20 21.61
CA PHE A 70 17.00 7.94 20.83
C PHE A 70 16.87 9.48 20.91
N SER A 71 16.20 10.03 21.91
CA SER A 71 15.99 11.48 22.04
C SER A 71 17.29 12.29 21.97
N SER A 72 18.41 11.74 22.45
CA SER A 72 19.74 12.40 22.36
C SER A 72 20.46 12.22 21.02
N LEU A 73 20.02 11.28 20.17
CA LEU A 73 20.64 10.92 18.89
C LEU A 73 19.88 11.46 17.67
N LEU A 74 18.73 12.11 17.86
CA LEU A 74 18.02 12.87 16.84
C LEU A 74 18.91 13.76 15.96
N PRO A 75 19.81 14.63 16.50
CA PRO A 75 20.66 15.46 15.64
C PRO A 75 21.65 14.64 14.80
N VAL A 76 22.03 13.45 15.25
CA VAL A 76 22.89 12.52 14.48
C VAL A 76 22.10 11.88 13.34
N PHE A 77 20.84 11.53 13.58
CA PHE A 77 19.95 11.01 12.54
C PHE A 77 19.67 12.04 11.45
N SER A 78 19.37 13.29 11.80
CA SER A 78 19.14 14.33 10.79
C SER A 78 20.41 14.64 9.97
N LEU A 79 21.60 14.56 10.58
CA LEU A 79 22.87 14.68 9.85
C LEU A 79 23.12 13.50 8.91
N LEU A 80 22.79 12.29 9.36
CA LEU A 80 22.91 11.06 8.57
C LEU A 80 21.91 11.05 7.42
N GLU A 81 20.68 11.51 7.64
CA GLU A 81 19.66 11.69 6.60
C GLU A 81 20.12 12.66 5.53
N LEU A 82 20.67 13.82 5.90
CA LEU A 82 21.26 14.77 4.95
C LEU A 82 22.38 14.13 4.12
N GLY A 83 23.26 13.34 4.76
CA GLY A 83 24.30 12.59 4.06
C GLY A 83 23.73 11.56 3.07
N LEU A 84 22.63 10.91 3.45
CA LEU A 84 21.94 9.91 2.63
C LEU A 84 21.20 10.55 1.46
N LEU A 85 20.63 11.74 1.66
CA LEU A 85 19.94 12.53 0.63
C LEU A 85 20.94 13.08 -0.40
N LEU A 86 22.12 13.52 0.06
CA LEU A 86 23.24 13.86 -0.82
C LEU A 86 23.77 12.63 -1.58
N ALA A 87 23.90 11.48 -0.92
CA ALA A 87 24.29 10.23 -1.58
C ALA A 87 23.26 9.81 -2.65
N LEU A 88 21.97 10.04 -2.40
CA LEU A 88 20.88 9.80 -3.37
C LEU A 88 21.01 10.75 -4.57
N MET A 89 21.27 12.04 -4.35
CA MET A 89 21.48 13.05 -5.39
C MET A 89 22.72 12.77 -6.27
N VAL A 90 23.81 12.28 -5.67
CA VAL A 90 25.07 12.01 -6.38
C VAL A 90 25.03 10.66 -7.12
N THR A 91 24.14 9.74 -6.73
CA THR A 91 24.02 8.42 -7.38
C THR A 91 23.40 8.56 -8.78
N ASN A 92 24.24 8.38 -9.81
CA ASN A 92 23.91 8.50 -11.24
C ASN A 92 22.75 7.60 -11.72
N LEU A 93 21.98 8.09 -12.71
CA LEU A 93 20.81 7.47 -13.37
C LEU A 93 21.15 6.23 -14.23
N SER A 94 21.76 5.19 -13.64
CA SER A 94 22.01 3.92 -14.33
C SER A 94 21.08 2.81 -13.82
N PRO A 95 20.36 2.08 -14.71
CA PRO A 95 19.39 1.05 -14.34
C PRO A 95 20.01 -0.15 -13.59
N GLN A 96 21.33 -0.32 -13.60
CA GLN A 96 22.03 -1.35 -12.82
C GLN A 96 22.22 -0.98 -11.34
N ASN A 97 22.06 0.29 -10.96
CA ASN A 97 22.20 0.76 -9.58
C ASN A 97 20.85 1.08 -8.90
N GLU A 98 19.72 0.79 -9.56
CA GLU A 98 18.38 1.11 -9.06
C GLU A 98 18.10 0.46 -7.69
N ASN A 99 18.53 -0.79 -7.51
CA ASN A 99 18.41 -1.51 -6.23
C ASN A 99 19.23 -0.86 -5.10
N LYS A 100 20.39 -0.27 -5.41
CA LYS A 100 21.19 0.46 -4.40
C LYS A 100 20.51 1.76 -4.00
N ARG A 101 19.87 2.46 -4.96
CA ARG A 101 19.08 3.66 -4.68
C ARG A 101 17.87 3.36 -3.80
N LEU A 102 17.19 2.24 -4.07
CA LEU A 102 16.10 1.75 -3.22
C LEU A 102 16.60 1.40 -1.82
N GLY A 103 17.78 0.78 -1.71
CA GLY A 103 18.46 0.56 -0.43
C GLY A 103 18.68 1.85 0.38
N PHE A 104 19.20 2.90 -0.26
CA PHE A 104 19.34 4.21 0.37
C PHE A 104 17.99 4.82 0.76
N MET A 105 16.94 4.64 -0.04
CA MET A 105 15.58 5.06 0.32
C MET A 105 15.03 4.32 1.54
N TYR A 106 15.25 3.00 1.66
CA TYR A 106 14.81 2.23 2.82
C TYR A 106 15.55 2.64 4.09
N ALA A 107 16.86 2.90 3.98
CA ALA A 107 17.67 3.41 5.08
C ALA A 107 17.24 4.83 5.50
N PHE A 108 16.93 5.69 4.53
CA PHE A 108 16.36 7.02 4.79
C PHE A 108 15.01 6.91 5.50
N ALA A 109 14.11 6.06 4.99
CA ALA A 109 12.80 5.85 5.59
C ALA A 109 12.88 5.28 7.01
N PHE A 110 13.88 4.43 7.30
CA PHE A 110 14.12 3.91 8.64
C PHE A 110 14.56 5.02 9.61
N LEU A 111 15.54 5.84 9.21
CA LEU A 111 16.01 6.98 10.00
C LEU A 111 14.89 7.98 10.27
N PHE A 112 14.07 8.26 9.24
CA PHE A 112 12.92 9.13 9.34
C PHE A 112 11.88 8.55 10.31
N GLY A 113 11.66 7.24 10.26
CA GLY A 113 10.82 6.54 11.25
C GLY A 113 11.34 6.70 12.69
N CYS A 114 12.65 6.62 12.91
CA CYS A 114 13.25 6.88 14.22
C CYS A 114 13.05 8.33 14.68
N GLU A 115 13.21 9.31 13.79
CA GLU A 115 13.01 10.73 14.09
C GLU A 115 11.54 11.08 14.41
N VAL A 116 10.60 10.41 13.73
CA VAL A 116 9.15 10.57 13.95
C VAL A 116 8.67 9.90 15.24
N GLY A 117 9.42 8.93 15.79
CA GLY A 117 9.08 8.24 17.05
C GLY A 117 8.75 9.16 18.23
N PRO A 118 9.66 10.04 18.68
CA PRO A 118 9.39 10.97 19.79
C PRO A 118 8.31 12.01 19.45
N LEU A 119 8.10 12.32 18.17
CA LEU A 119 7.00 13.19 17.73
C LEU A 119 5.63 12.53 17.92
N ILE A 120 5.54 11.22 17.65
CA ILE A 120 4.33 10.44 17.90
C ILE A 120 4.07 10.32 19.41
N GLU A 121 5.11 10.14 20.23
CA GLU A 121 4.96 10.15 21.69
C GLU A 121 4.45 11.49 22.20
N TYR A 122 4.95 12.61 21.66
CA TYR A 122 4.47 13.95 22.01
C TYR A 122 2.98 14.15 21.66
N VAL A 123 2.55 13.74 20.47
CA VAL A 123 1.14 13.84 20.03
C VAL A 123 0.25 12.83 20.78
N GLY A 124 0.80 11.69 21.20
CA GLY A 124 0.10 10.66 21.95
C GLY A 124 -0.20 11.00 23.40
N ILE A 125 0.34 12.09 23.94
CA ILE A 125 0.03 12.59 25.29
C ILE A 125 -1.44 13.02 25.40
N ASP A 126 -1.99 13.61 24.33
CA ASP A 126 -3.38 14.07 24.32
C ASP A 126 -4.36 12.91 24.13
N ASP A 127 -4.20 12.11 23.06
CA ASP A 127 -5.05 10.95 22.78
C ASP A 127 -4.36 9.91 21.86
N PRO A 128 -3.93 8.73 22.38
CA PRO A 128 -3.21 7.73 21.58
C PRO A 128 -4.10 7.01 20.54
N THR A 129 -5.43 7.09 20.69
CA THR A 129 -6.40 6.45 19.78
C THR A 129 -6.40 7.08 18.38
N ILE A 130 -6.07 8.37 18.28
CA ILE A 130 -6.02 9.10 17.01
C ILE A 130 -4.91 8.54 16.12
N VAL A 131 -3.73 8.29 16.70
CA VAL A 131 -2.56 7.75 15.99
C VAL A 131 -2.87 6.37 15.41
N PHE A 132 -3.45 5.49 16.23
CA PHE A 132 -3.79 4.14 15.79
C PHE A 132 -4.83 4.15 14.65
N ASN A 133 -5.88 4.98 14.79
CA ASN A 133 -6.91 5.12 13.76
C ASN A 133 -6.33 5.69 12.45
N ALA A 134 -5.44 6.68 12.52
CA ALA A 134 -4.80 7.26 11.34
C ALA A 134 -3.97 6.22 10.58
N ILE A 135 -3.19 5.40 11.28
CA ILE A 135 -2.41 4.31 10.67
C ILE A 135 -3.35 3.28 10.05
N PHE A 136 -4.41 2.89 10.74
CA PHE A 136 -5.39 1.91 10.23
C PHE A 136 -6.10 2.38 8.96
N VAL A 137 -6.58 3.62 8.95
CA VAL A 137 -7.24 4.21 7.78
C VAL A 137 -6.25 4.31 6.62
N THR A 138 -5.01 4.75 6.88
CA THR A 138 -3.96 4.83 5.86
C THR A 138 -3.65 3.44 5.29
N MET A 139 -3.55 2.41 6.14
CA MET A 139 -3.29 1.04 5.70
C MET A 139 -4.45 0.47 4.88
N LEU A 140 -5.69 0.77 5.25
CA LEU A 140 -6.88 0.37 4.49
C LEU A 140 -6.94 1.05 3.12
N VAL A 141 -6.75 2.37 3.06
CA VAL A 141 -6.76 3.14 1.81
C VAL A 141 -5.60 2.72 0.91
N PHE A 142 -4.39 2.63 1.47
CA PHE A 142 -3.20 2.17 0.76
C PHE A 142 -3.34 0.73 0.28
N GLY A 143 -3.88 -0.16 1.11
CA GLY A 143 -4.15 -1.55 0.74
C GLY A 143 -5.17 -1.65 -0.39
N SER A 144 -6.24 -0.86 -0.30
CA SER A 144 -7.27 -0.77 -1.35
C SER A 144 -6.69 -0.26 -2.66
N PHE A 145 -5.87 0.80 -2.64
CA PHE A 145 -5.23 1.32 -3.85
C PHE A 145 -4.16 0.39 -4.40
N THR A 146 -3.37 -0.26 -3.54
CA THR A 146 -2.41 -1.29 -3.97
C THR A 146 -3.13 -2.44 -4.66
N MET A 147 -4.26 -2.89 -4.11
CA MET A 147 -5.05 -3.97 -4.69
C MET A 147 -5.74 -3.53 -5.98
N SER A 148 -6.34 -2.34 -6.00
CA SER A 148 -6.89 -1.72 -7.21
C SER A 148 -5.83 -1.49 -8.28
N ALA A 149 -4.59 -1.12 -7.94
CA ALA A 149 -3.53 -0.94 -8.91
C ALA A 149 -3.00 -2.27 -9.47
N LEU A 150 -3.05 -3.36 -8.69
CA LEU A 150 -2.76 -4.71 -9.18
C LEU A 150 -3.89 -5.29 -10.07
N TYR A 151 -5.14 -4.91 -9.79
CA TYR A 151 -6.35 -5.41 -10.45
C TYR A 151 -6.91 -4.49 -11.54
N ALA A 152 -6.50 -3.22 -11.61
CA ALA A 152 -6.94 -2.30 -12.65
C ALA A 152 -6.32 -2.73 -13.98
N ASP A 153 -7.17 -3.18 -14.89
CA ASP A 153 -6.84 -3.26 -16.31
C ASP A 153 -6.28 -1.91 -16.75
N SER A 154 -5.07 -1.91 -17.29
CA SER A 154 -4.47 -0.75 -17.96
C SER A 154 -5.23 -0.49 -19.25
N THR A 155 -6.48 -0.04 -19.13
CA THR A 155 -7.25 0.48 -20.23
C THR A 155 -6.57 1.78 -20.68
N LYS A 156 -5.77 1.67 -21.73
CA LYS A 156 -6.11 2.37 -22.98
C LYS A 156 -6.17 3.90 -22.87
N TYR A 157 -5.14 4.58 -22.36
CA TYR A 157 -5.05 6.06 -22.47
C TYR A 157 -3.65 6.61 -22.76
N LEU A 158 -2.91 6.00 -23.70
CA LEU A 158 -1.81 6.74 -24.36
C LEU A 158 -1.59 6.35 -25.83
N HIS A 159 -2.69 6.11 -26.57
CA HIS A 159 -2.70 6.31 -28.03
C HIS A 159 -3.42 7.61 -28.41
N LEU A 160 -3.37 8.61 -27.53
CA LEU A 160 -3.76 10.00 -27.80
C LEU A 160 -2.55 10.93 -28.01
N GLY A 161 -1.33 10.38 -28.10
CA GLY A 161 -0.30 11.01 -28.92
C GLY A 161 -0.63 10.77 -30.38
N GLY A 162 -1.57 11.56 -30.92
CA GLY A 162 -1.75 11.71 -32.36
C GLY A 162 -0.49 12.33 -33.02
N PRO A 163 -0.42 12.29 -34.36
CA PRO A 163 0.80 12.19 -35.17
C PRO A 163 1.92 13.20 -34.88
#